data_AF-A0A7V5WJN3-F1
#
_entry.id   AF-A0A7V5WJN3-F1
#
_cell.length_a   1.000
_cell.length_b   1.000
_cell.length_c   1.000
_cell.angle_alpha   90.00
_cell.angle_beta   90.00
_cell.angle_gamma   90.00
#
_symmetry.space_group_name_H-M   'P 1'
#
loop_
_entity.id
_entity.type
_entity.pdbx_description
1 polymer ?
#
loop_
_entity_poly.entity_id
_entity_poly.type
_entity_poly.pdbx_seq_one_letter_code
_entity_poly.pdbx_strand_id
1 'polypeptide(L)' 'MKMTCMSCKFFRLENPEGGFCREPGKASAPKTPVRGDEACGKWADCGQQYYIRLGWIKAYKARAAGQNKA' A
#
# COMPACT_ATOMS: atom_id res chain seq x y z
N MET A 1 -3.87 -1.71 15.24
CA MET A 1 -3.42 -2.01 13.86
C MET A 1 -1.89 -2.03 13.85
N LYS A 2 -1.24 -2.94 13.11
CA LYS A 2 0.24 -2.96 13.03
C LYS A 2 0.73 -1.70 12.32
N MET A 3 1.78 -1.04 12.82
CA MET A 3 2.38 0.13 12.19
C MET A 3 3.19 -0.30 10.96
N THR A 4 2.60 -0.29 9.77
CA THR A 4 3.29 -0.55 8.50
C THR A 4 2.82 0.44 7.43
N CYS A 5 3.49 0.48 6.27
CA CYS A 5 3.07 1.28 5.13
C CYS A 5 1.63 0.94 4.70
N MET A 6 1.25 -0.35 4.72
CA MET A 6 -0.13 -0.77 4.43
C MET A 6 -1.18 -0.09 5.32
N SER A 7 -0.86 0.19 6.58
CA SER A 7 -1.73 0.91 7.52
C SER A 7 -1.46 2.43 7.60
N CYS A 8 -0.58 2.96 6.76
CA CYS A 8 -0.19 4.36 6.78
C CYS A 8 -1.07 5.23 5.85
N LYS A 9 -1.47 6.43 6.31
CA LYS A 9 -2.25 7.41 5.55
C LYS A 9 -1.52 7.92 4.29
N PHE A 10 -0.19 7.98 4.36
CA PHE A 10 0.67 8.47 3.27
C PHE A 10 0.96 7.43 2.19
N PHE A 11 0.75 6.15 2.49
CA PHE A 11 1.00 5.07 1.53
C PHE A 11 -0.04 5.08 0.40
N ARG A 12 0.42 4.81 -0.81
CA ARG A 12 -0.41 4.57 -1.99
C ARG A 12 0.00 3.23 -2.57
N LEU A 13 -0.91 2.27 -2.48
CA LEU A 13 -0.73 0.93 -3.02
C LEU A 13 -0.69 0.99 -4.56
N GLU A 14 0.29 0.34 -5.17
CA GLU A 14 0.44 0.26 -6.63
C GLU A 14 0.31 -1.19 -7.12
N ASN A 15 0.84 -2.14 -6.35
CA ASN A 15 0.82 -3.56 -6.65
C ASN A 15 0.71 -4.37 -5.34
N PRO A 16 0.57 -5.71 -5.40
CA PRO A 16 0.43 -6.54 -4.19
C PRO A 16 1.62 -6.52 -3.23
N GLU A 17 2.81 -6.12 -3.69
CA GLU A 17 4.05 -6.14 -2.90
C GLU A 17 4.33 -4.78 -2.24
N GLY A 18 3.83 -3.70 -2.83
CA GLY A 18 4.10 -2.37 -2.34
C GLY A 18 3.48 -1.25 -3.18
N GLY A 19 4.10 -0.10 -3.07
CA GLY A 19 3.66 1.11 -3.73
C GLY A 19 4.59 2.25 -3.38
N PHE A 20 4.06 3.44 -3.12
CA PHE A 20 4.89 4.60 -2.84
C PHE A 20 4.37 5.44 -1.67
N CYS A 21 5.29 6.14 -1.02
CA CYS A 21 4.98 7.09 0.04
C CYS A 21 4.71 8.50 -0.53
N ARG A 22 3.66 9.17 -0.03
CA ARG A 22 3.35 10.59 -0.31
C ARG A 22 3.28 11.41 0.98
N GLU A 23 4.23 11.22 1.89
CA GLU A 23 4.34 12.08 3.07
C GLU A 23 4.53 13.55 2.62
N PRO A 24 3.71 14.49 3.11
CA PRO A 24 3.75 15.88 2.68
C PRO A 24 5.04 16.56 3.15
N GLY A 25 5.70 17.28 2.25
CA GLY A 25 6.98 17.95 2.52
C GLY A 25 7.77 18.31 1.28
N LYS A 26 7.45 17.70 0.13
CA LYS A 26 8.00 18.07 -1.19
C LYS A 26 6.96 17.75 -2.27
N ALA A 27 6.19 18.75 -2.72
CA ALA A 27 5.24 18.59 -3.84
C ALA A 27 5.93 18.13 -5.15
N SER A 28 7.26 18.24 -5.19
CA SER A 28 8.16 17.83 -6.28
C SER A 28 9.05 16.62 -5.95
N ALA A 29 8.88 15.94 -4.80
CA ALA A 29 9.71 14.78 -4.50
C ALA A 29 9.37 13.58 -5.40
N PRO A 30 10.40 12.82 -5.82
CA PRO A 30 10.19 11.52 -6.46
C PRO A 30 9.32 10.62 -5.57
N LYS A 31 8.39 9.88 -6.20
CA LYS A 31 7.64 8.82 -5.53
C LYS A 31 8.65 7.83 -4.95
N THR A 32 8.76 7.76 -3.63
CA THR A 32 9.67 6.81 -2.98
C THR A 32 8.98 5.46 -2.91
N PRO A 33 9.46 4.42 -3.62
CA PRO A 33 8.89 3.08 -3.54
C PRO A 33 9.13 2.50 -2.16
N VAL A 34 8.12 1.84 -1.59
CA VAL A 34 8.17 1.20 -0.27
C VAL A 34 7.39 -0.11 -0.29
N ARG A 35 7.82 -1.07 0.53
CA ARG A 35 7.08 -2.33 0.72
C ARG A 35 5.92 -2.13 1.67
N GLY A 36 4.86 -2.93 1.51
CA GLY A 36 3.66 -2.79 2.32
C GLY A 36 3.85 -3.11 3.83
N ASP A 37 4.85 -3.91 4.15
CA ASP A 37 5.18 -4.40 5.49
C ASP A 37 6.27 -3.58 6.22
N GLU A 38 6.92 -2.65 5.53
CA GLU A 38 7.87 -1.69 6.11
C GLU A 38 7.17 -0.64 6.99
N ALA A 39 7.94 0.09 7.80
CA ALA A 39 7.43 1.14 8.68
C ALA A 39 8.48 2.26 8.86
N CYS A 40 8.03 3.45 9.24
CA CYS A 40 8.91 4.57 9.59
C CYS A 40 8.30 5.45 10.68
N GLY A 41 9.10 6.36 11.25
CA GLY A 41 8.66 7.28 12.32
C GLY A 41 7.65 8.35 11.90
N LYS A 42 7.37 8.48 10.59
CA LYS A 42 6.33 9.37 10.04
C LYS A 42 4.98 8.67 9.86
N TRP A 43 4.84 7.44 10.35
CA TRP A 43 3.61 6.67 10.23
C TRP A 43 2.42 7.40 10.87
N ALA A 44 1.28 7.37 10.17
CA ALA A 44 0.01 7.87 10.66
C ALA A 44 -1.10 6.92 10.24
N ASP A 45 -2.00 6.57 11.15
CA ASP A 45 -3.07 5.60 10.88
C ASP A 45 -3.95 6.02 9.71
N CYS A 46 -4.32 5.04 8.87
CA CYS A 46 -5.23 5.23 7.74
C CYS A 46 -6.65 4.67 7.99
N GLY A 47 -6.88 4.02 9.13
CA GLY A 47 -8.18 3.47 9.51
C GLY A 47 -8.73 2.50 8.46
N GLN A 48 -9.93 2.79 7.95
CA GLN A 48 -10.62 1.93 6.99
C GLN A 48 -9.85 1.71 5.67
N GLN A 49 -8.97 2.64 5.28
CA GLN A 49 -8.17 2.52 4.06
C GLN A 49 -7.28 1.26 4.06
N TYR A 50 -6.87 0.78 5.22
CA TYR A 50 -6.12 -0.47 5.34
C TYR A 50 -6.91 -1.66 4.78
N TYR A 51 -8.19 -1.79 5.14
CA TYR A 51 -9.03 -2.90 4.71
C TYR A 51 -9.40 -2.81 3.23
N ILE A 52 -9.58 -1.59 2.71
CA ILE A 52 -9.78 -1.36 1.27
C ILE A 52 -8.56 -1.88 0.48
N ARG A 53 -7.34 -1.54 0.94
CA ARG A 53 -6.09 -2.01 0.33
C ARG A 53 -5.97 -3.54 0.38
N LEU A 54 -6.27 -4.15 1.53
CA LEU A 54 -6.28 -5.62 1.66
C LEU A 54 -7.28 -6.29 0.71
N GLY A 55 -8.51 -5.74 0.61
CA GLY A 55 -9.53 -6.22 -0.30
C GLY A 55 -9.08 -6.17 -1.75
N TRP A 56 -8.43 -5.07 -2.15
CA TRP A 56 -7.84 -4.94 -3.48
C TRP A 56 -6.75 -5.98 -3.74
N ILE A 57 -5.82 -6.21 -2.80
CA ILE A 57 -4.76 -7.23 -2.95
C ILE A 57 -5.37 -8.62 -3.11
N LYS A 58 -6.39 -8.95 -2.31
CA LYS A 58 -7.10 -10.24 -2.42
C LYS A 58 -7.75 -10.41 -3.79
N ALA A 59 -8.43 -9.38 -4.29
CA ALA A 59 -9.05 -9.40 -5.61
C ALA A 59 -8.02 -9.51 -6.74
N TYR A 60 -6.90 -8.78 -6.63
CA TYR A 60 -5.80 -8.84 -7.59
C TYR A 60 -5.23 -10.27 -7.69
N LYS A 61 -4.90 -10.88 -6.54
CA LYS A 61 -4.36 -12.25 -6.48
C LYS A 61 -5.35 -13.28 -7.01
N ALA A 62 -6.64 -13.14 -6.71
CA ALA A 62 -7.68 -14.02 -7.23
C ALA A 62 -7.79 -13.94 -8.76
N ARG A 63 -7.72 -12.74 -9.34
CA ARG A 63 -7.69 -12.55 -10.80
C ARG A 63 -6.45 -13.16 -11.43
N ALA A 64 -5.26 -12.90 -10.86
CA ALA A 64 -4.01 -13.46 -11.35
C ALA A 64 -4.01 -15.00 -11.30
N ALA A 65 -4.56 -15.61 -10.25
CA ALA A 65 -4.70 -17.06 -10.14
C ALA A 65 -5.72 -17.66 -11.11
N GLY A 66 -6.76 -16.91 -11.48
CA GLY A 66 -7.79 -17.32 -12.44
C GLY A 66 -7.39 -17.15 -13.91
N GLN A 67 -6.41 -16.30 -14.21
CA GLN A 67 -5.92 -16.03 -15.58
C GLN A 67 -5.06 -17.16 -16.18
N ASN A 68 -4.70 -18.18 -15.41
CA ASN A 68 -4.02 -19.40 -15.89
C ASN A 68 -4.99 -20.55 -16.24
N LYS A 69 -6.28 -20.27 -16.44
CA LYS A 69 -7.31 -21.27 -16.80
C LYS A 69 -8.06 -20.92 -18.09
N ALA A 70 -7.33 -20.51 -19.14
CA ALA A 70 -7.85 -20.39 -20.49
C ALA A 70 -6.90 -21.11 -21.45
#